data_AF-A0A662FRY2-F1
#
_entry.id   AF-A0A662FRY2-F1
#
_cell.length_a   1.000
_cell.length_b   1.000
_cell.length_c   1.000
_cell.angle_alpha   90.00
_cell.angle_beta   90.00
_cell.angle_gamma   90.00
#
_symmetry.space_group_name_H-M   'P 1'
#
loop_
_entity.id
_entity.type
_entity.pdbx_description
1 polymer ?
#
loop_
_entity_poly.entity_id
_entity_poly.type
_entity_poly.pdbx_seq_one_letter_code
_entity_poly.pdbx_strand_id
1 'polypeptide(L)' 'MAKPTYEIQNVVASVTLNQKLDLEKIAERVPNAEYSPEHPGSPDPGSDSFPV' A
#
# COMPACT_ATOMS: atom_id res chain seq x y z
N MET A 1 -12.52 -33.39 -25.31
CA MET A 1 -12.54 -32.68 -24.02
C MET A 1 -12.08 -31.24 -24.26
N ALA A 2 -12.86 -30.24 -23.85
CA ALA A 2 -12.50 -28.83 -24.00
C ALA A 2 -11.44 -28.45 -22.95
N LYS A 3 -10.45 -27.65 -23.35
CA LYS A 3 -9.43 -27.16 -22.42
C LYS A 3 -10.00 -25.99 -21.63
N PRO A 4 -9.84 -25.97 -20.29
CA PRO A 4 -10.27 -24.84 -19.49
C PRO A 4 -9.44 -23.59 -19.84
N THR A 5 -10.10 -22.43 -19.79
CA THR A 5 -9.49 -21.11 -20.00
C THR A 5 -9.38 -20.42 -18.65
N TYR A 6 -8.25 -19.78 -18.36
CA TYR A 6 -7.98 -19.10 -17.10
C TYR A 6 -7.52 -17.67 -17.36
N GLU A 7 -7.88 -16.75 -16.47
CA GLU A 7 -7.44 -15.36 -16.49
C GLU A 7 -6.82 -15.02 -15.14
N ILE A 8 -5.59 -14.49 -15.15
CA ILE A 8 -4.90 -14.08 -13.94
C ILE A 8 -5.47 -12.73 -13.51
N GLN A 9 -6.02 -12.67 -12.30
CA GLN A 9 -6.64 -11.45 -11.77
C GLN A 9 -5.65 -10.59 -10.97
N ASN A 10 -4.68 -11.22 -10.32
CA ASN A 10 -3.66 -10.54 -9.53
C ASN A 10 -2.41 -11.40 -9.39
N VAL A 11 -1.26 -10.75 -9.23
CA VAL A 11 0.02 -11.40 -8.92
C VAL A 11 0.67 -10.66 -7.75
N VAL A 12 1.06 -11.40 -6.73
CA VAL A 12 1.79 -10.88 -5.57
C VAL A 12 3.21 -11.46 -5.59
N ALA A 13 4.21 -10.59 -5.45
CA ALA A 13 5.61 -10.98 -5.38
C ALA A 13 6.29 -10.31 -4.18
N SER A 14 7.27 -11.01 -3.60
CA SER A 14 8.06 -10.53 -2.46
C SER A 14 9.53 -10.42 -2.86
N VAL A 15 10.19 -9.35 -2.46
CA VAL A 15 11.61 -9.09 -2.74
C VAL A 15 12.31 -8.59 -1.48
N THR A 16 13.57 -8.99 -1.30
CA THR A 16 14.45 -8.51 -0.23
C THR A 16 15.57 -7.69 -0.84
N LEU A 17 15.67 -6.41 -0.48
CA LEU A 17 16.68 -5.49 -1.03
C LEU A 17 18.03 -5.52 -0.29
N ASN A 18 18.12 -6.21 0.85
CA ASN A 18 19.32 -6.38 1.67
C ASN A 18 20.13 -5.09 1.94
N GLN A 19 19.43 -3.95 2.02
CA GLN A 19 20.00 -2.63 2.30
C GLN A 19 19.08 -1.84 3.23
N LYS A 20 19.64 -0.84 3.93
CA LYS A 20 18.83 0.14 4.66
C LYS A 20 18.16 1.09 3.68
N LEU A 21 16.89 1.40 3.93
CA LEU A 21 16.09 2.32 3.13
C LEU A 21 15.75 3.55 3.98
N ASP A 22 15.84 4.71 3.36
CA ASP A 22 15.47 6.00 3.93
C ASP A 22 14.09 6.38 3.38
N LEU A 23 13.05 6.20 4.21
CA LEU A 23 11.65 6.29 3.78
C LEU A 23 11.25 7.72 3.43
N GLU A 24 11.81 8.73 4.11
CA GLU A 24 11.59 10.15 3.82
C GLU A 24 12.10 10.48 2.42
N LYS A 25 13.34 10.09 2.11
CA LYS A 25 13.93 10.33 0.78
C LYS A 25 13.24 9.55 -0.33
N ILE A 26 12.69 8.38 -0.02
CA ILE A 26 11.93 7.58 -0.99
C ILE A 26 10.61 8.27 -1.31
N ALA A 27 9.89 8.76 -0.30
CA ALA A 27 8.65 9.50 -0.48
C ALA A 27 8.84 10.78 -1.31
N GLU A 28 9.94 11.51 -1.11
CA GLU A 28 10.26 12.70 -1.91
C GLU A 28 10.59 12.38 -3.39
N ARG A 29 11.18 11.21 -3.67
CA ARG A 29 11.74 10.88 -5.00
C ARG A 29 10.86 9.98 -5.84
N VAL A 30 10.01 9.17 -5.21
CA VAL A 30 9.16 8.20 -5.89
C VAL A 30 7.79 8.82 -6.11
N PRO A 31 7.37 9.02 -7.37
CA PRO A 31 6.08 9.60 -7.65
C PRO A 31 4.97 8.68 -7.14
N ASN A 32 3.97 9.26 -6.47
CA ASN A 32 2.84 8.55 -5.84
C ASN A 32 3.21 7.67 -4.63
N ALA A 33 4.45 7.74 -4.13
CA ALA A 33 4.77 7.14 -2.84
C ALA A 33 4.33 8.08 -1.71
N GLU A 34 3.49 7.57 -0.82
CA GLU A 34 3.06 8.29 0.38
C GLU A 34 3.73 7.68 1.61
N TYR A 35 4.26 8.54 2.48
CA TYR A 35 4.84 8.14 3.76
C TYR A 35 4.39 9.11 4.86
N SER A 36 3.56 8.60 5.78
CA SER A 36 3.13 9.33 6.97
C SER A 36 3.64 8.58 8.20
N PRO A 37 4.71 9.07 8.87
CA PRO A 37 5.25 8.42 10.07
C PRO A 37 4.28 8.48 11.25
N GLU A 38 3.46 9.54 11.31
CA GLU A 38 2.25 9.61 12.11
C GLU A 38 1.13 8.81 11.42
N HIS A 39 0.69 7.72 12.04
CA HIS A 39 -0.35 6.87 11.47
C HIS A 39 -1.69 7.63 11.36
N PRO A 40 -2.49 7.45 10.29
CA PRO A 40 -3.85 7.97 10.13
C PRO A 40 -4.89 7.24 11.01
N GLY A 41 -4.46 6.75 12.17
CA GLY A 41 -5.24 5.89 13.07
C GLY A 41 -5.60 6.55 14.40
N SER A 42 -5.18 7.78 14.69
CA SER A 42 -5.80 8.54 15.76
C SER A 42 -7.20 8.93 15.27
N PRO A 43 -8.28 8.37 15.85
CA PRO A 43 -9.62 8.79 15.49
C PRO A 43 -9.68 10.27 15.81
N ASP A 44 -10.05 11.09 14.82
CA ASP A 44 -10.42 12.47 15.08
C ASP A 44 -11.62 12.41 16.04
N PRO A 45 -11.53 12.93 17.29
CA PRO A 45 -12.61 12.83 18.27
C PRO A 45 -13.86 13.63 17.89
N GLY A 46 -13.89 14.22 16.68
CA GLY A 46 -14.98 15.04 16.15
C GLY A 46 -15.67 14.52 14.88
N SER A 47 -15.28 13.39 14.29
CA SER A 47 -15.97 12.86 13.09
C SER A 47 -16.95 11.75 13.45
N ASP A 48 -18.04 12.12 14.12
CA ASP A 48 -19.24 11.30 14.31
C ASP A 48 -19.97 11.15 12.96
N SER A 49 -19.43 10.33 12.06
CA SER A 49 -20.09 9.89 10.82
C SER A 49 -19.41 8.65 10.28
N PHE A 50 -19.69 7.50 10.90
CA PHE A 50 -19.69 6.23 10.17
C PHE A 50 -20.89 6.28 9.21
N PRO A 51 -20.72 6.23 7.87
CA PRO A 51 -21.86 6.00 7.00
C PRO A 51 -22.35 4.56 7.23
N VAL A 52 -23.68 4.45 7.36
CA VAL A 52 -24.48 3.22 7.49
C VAL A 52 -24.11 2.12 6.48
#